data_AF-K1TLY5-F1
#
_entry.id   AF-K1TLY5-F1
#
_cell.length_a   1.000
_cell.length_b   1.000
_cell.length_c   1.000
_cell.angle_alpha   90.00
_cell.angle_beta   90.00
_cell.angle_gamma   90.00
#
_symmetry.space_group_name_H-M   'P 1'
#
loop_
_entity.id
_entity.type
_entity.pdbx_description
1 polymer ?
#
loop_
_entity_poly.entity_id
_entity_poly.type
_entity_poly.pdbx_seq_one_letter_code
_entity_poly.pdbx_strand_id
1 'polypeptide(L)' 'MVNENGLSMNDKERMDIIDRCYTDMLQYRSLVQYYTNKNIGVSYLRAKKQNDLDRVMALYGSPNERYW' A
#
# COMPACT_ATOMS: atom_id res chain seq x y z
N MET A 1 45.46 10.53 -8.71
CA MET A 1 45.09 9.82 -7.47
C MET A 1 43.58 9.79 -7.41
N VAL A 2 42.96 8.61 -7.36
CA VAL A 2 41.52 8.49 -7.09
C VAL A 2 41.36 8.47 -5.57
N ASN A 3 40.38 9.20 -5.04
CA ASN A 3 40.17 9.29 -3.59
C ASN A 3 39.32 8.10 -3.11
N GLU A 4 39.97 7.09 -2.53
CA GLU A 4 39.35 5.80 -2.18
C GLU A 4 38.36 5.90 -0.98
N ASN A 5 38.37 7.01 -0.24
CA ASN A 5 37.58 7.19 0.99
C ASN A 5 36.16 7.75 0.78
N GLY A 6 35.66 7.80 -0.46
CA GLY A 6 34.38 8.47 -0.79
C GLY A 6 33.13 7.58 -0.90
N LEU A 7 33.27 6.26 -0.93
CA LEU A 7 32.20 5.33 -1.35
C LEU A 7 32.10 4.04 -0.51
N SER A 8 32.27 4.14 0.81
CA SER A 8 32.15 3.00 1.73
C SER A 8 31.15 3.29 2.84
N MET A 9 29.89 2.87 2.64
CA MET A 9 28.95 2.75 3.77
C MET A 9 29.41 1.59 4.64
N ASN A 10 29.57 1.82 5.93
CA ASN A 10 29.82 0.73 6.88
C ASN A 10 28.55 -0.12 7.07
N ASP A 11 28.68 -1.32 7.62
CA ASP A 11 27.54 -2.26 7.71
C ASP A 11 26.37 -1.72 8.56
N LYS A 12 26.63 -0.86 9.56
CA LYS A 12 25.56 -0.18 10.31
C LYS A 12 24.81 0.79 9.40
N GLU A 13 25.49 1.66 8.65
CA GLU A 13 24.84 2.63 7.75
C GLU A 13 24.00 1.91 6.67
N ARG A 14 24.49 0.78 6.17
CA ARG A 14 23.75 -0.09 5.22
C ARG A 14 22.46 -0.62 5.84
N MET A 15 22.52 -1.15 7.06
CA MET A 15 21.35 -1.67 7.77
C MET A 15 20.37 -0.55 8.16
N ASP A 16 20.86 0.60 8.62
CA ASP A 16 20.04 1.78 8.98
C ASP A 16 19.29 2.36 7.75
N ILE A 17 19.82 2.19 6.53
CA ILE A 17 19.13 2.55 5.27
C ILE A 17 18.09 1.49 4.89
N ILE A 18 18.44 0.19 4.99
CA ILE A 18 17.51 -0.91 4.69
C ILE A 18 16.27 -0.85 5.60
N ASP A 19 16.47 -0.66 6.90
CA ASP A 19 15.38 -0.57 7.89
C ASP A 19 14.45 0.62 7.65
N ARG A 20 15.02 1.78 7.28
CA ARG A 20 14.26 2.97 6.89
C ARG A 20 13.43 2.72 5.64
N CYS A 21 14.04 2.23 4.57
CA CYS A 21 13.33 1.93 3.32
C CYS A 21 12.23 0.88 3.53
N TYR A 22 12.47 -0.14 4.36
CA TYR A 22 11.44 -1.11 4.74
C TYR A 22 10.29 -0.46 5.51
N THR A 23 10.59 0.36 6.51
CA THR A 23 9.60 1.06 7.33
C THR A 23 8.74 2.03 6.52
N ASP A 24 9.36 2.84 5.66
CA ASP A 24 8.67 3.79 4.77
C ASP A 24 7.72 3.04 3.83
N MET A 25 8.20 1.97 3.18
CA MET A 25 7.39 1.15 2.28
C MET A 25 6.24 0.44 3.00
N LEU A 26 6.45 -0.03 4.23
CA LEU A 26 5.41 -0.63 5.06
C LEU A 26 4.33 0.39 5.43
N GLN A 27 4.71 1.62 5.79
CA GLN A 27 3.78 2.72 6.05
C GLN A 27 2.98 3.09 4.80
N TYR A 28 3.63 3.28 3.65
CA TYR A 28 2.93 3.59 2.39
C TYR A 28 1.95 2.48 1.99
N ARG A 29 2.36 1.20 2.08
CA ARG A 29 1.49 0.05 1.81
C ARG A 29 0.26 0.05 2.72
N SER A 30 0.45 0.38 4.00
CA SER A 30 -0.63 0.44 5.00
C SER A 30 -1.63 1.57 4.72
N LEU A 31 -1.14 2.76 4.32
CA LEU A 31 -1.98 3.90 3.93
C LEU A 31 -2.78 3.59 2.65
N VAL A 32 -2.12 3.04 1.61
CA VAL A 32 -2.79 2.65 0.36
C VAL A 32 -3.90 1.63 0.63
N GLN A 33 -3.63 0.62 1.46
CA GLN A 33 -4.63 -0.37 1.85
C GLN A 33 -5.82 0.32 2.59
N TYR A 34 -5.55 1.11 3.62
CA TYR A 34 -6.60 1.82 4.38
C TYR A 34 -7.52 2.66 3.50
N TYR A 35 -6.96 3.52 2.63
CA TYR A 35 -7.76 4.38 1.77
C TYR A 35 -8.48 3.60 0.66
N THR A 36 -7.90 2.50 0.17
CA THR A 36 -8.56 1.61 -0.80
C THR A 36 -9.81 0.97 -0.19
N ASN A 37 -9.66 0.31 0.97
CA ASN A 37 -10.77 -0.34 1.67
C ASN A 37 -11.88 0.68 2.00
N LYS A 38 -11.50 1.86 2.51
CA LYS A 38 -12.42 2.96 2.81
C LYS A 38 -13.19 3.46 1.58
N ASN A 39 -12.51 3.65 0.46
CA ASN A 39 -13.13 4.15 -0.78
C ASN A 39 -14.07 3.10 -1.40
N ILE A 40 -13.70 1.82 -1.38
CA ILE A 40 -14.57 0.71 -1.80
C ILE A 40 -15.84 0.68 -0.93
N GLY A 41 -15.71 0.75 0.39
CA GLY A 41 -16.86 0.79 1.31
C GLY A 41 -17.80 1.98 1.06
N VAL A 42 -17.26 3.18 0.82
CA VAL A 42 -18.06 4.35 0.44
C VAL A 42 -18.74 4.18 -0.92
N SER A 43 -18.05 3.58 -1.90
CA SER A 43 -18.61 3.28 -3.22
C SER A 43 -19.79 2.31 -3.13
N TYR A 44 -19.62 1.22 -2.37
CA TYR A 44 -20.65 0.22 -2.10
C TYR A 44 -21.91 0.84 -1.47
N LEU A 45 -21.76 1.69 -0.45
CA LEU A 45 -22.89 2.39 0.19
C LEU A 45 -23.63 3.32 -0.77
N ARG A 46 -22.91 4.00 -1.68
CA ARG A 46 -23.51 4.87 -2.71
C ARG A 46 -24.26 4.05 -3.75
N ALA A 47 -23.65 2.99 -4.28
CA ALA A 47 -24.26 2.08 -5.23
C ALA A 47 -25.53 1.41 -4.68
N LYS A 48 -25.50 0.97 -3.41
CA LYS A 48 -26.68 0.45 -2.71
C LYS A 48 -27.82 1.47 -2.64
N LYS A 49 -27.51 2.77 -2.44
CA LYS A 49 -28.52 3.85 -2.45
C LYS A 49 -29.07 4.15 -3.85
N GLN A 50 -28.30 3.85 -4.90
CA GLN A 50 -28.67 4.11 -6.31
C GLN A 50 -29.21 2.86 -7.04
N ASN A 51 -29.25 1.71 -6.38
CA ASN A 51 -29.60 0.41 -6.98
C ASN A 51 -28.65 -0.02 -8.12
N ASP A 52 -27.37 0.37 -8.06
CA ASP A 52 -26.29 0.03 -9.01
C ASP A 52 -25.24 -0.89 -8.36
N LEU A 53 -25.70 -1.85 -7.54
CA LEU A 53 -24.82 -2.70 -6.72
C LEU A 53 -23.97 -3.63 -7.60
N ASP A 54 -24.60 -4.24 -8.62
CA ASP A 54 -23.98 -5.27 -9.46
C ASP A 54 -22.75 -4.74 -10.20
N ARG A 55 -22.75 -3.47 -10.61
CA ARG A 55 -21.60 -2.81 -11.23
C ARG A 55 -20.42 -2.66 -10.28
N VAL A 56 -20.68 -2.33 -9.02
CA VAL A 56 -19.63 -2.24 -8.00
C VAL A 56 -19.12 -3.64 -7.62
N MET A 57 -20.02 -4.62 -7.50
CA MET A 57 -19.62 -6.01 -7.23
C MET A 57 -18.83 -6.63 -8.40
N ALA A 58 -19.15 -6.30 -9.66
CA ALA A 58 -18.39 -6.73 -10.83
C ALA A 58 -16.95 -6.15 -10.87
N LEU A 59 -16.69 -5.05 -10.16
CA LEU A 59 -15.35 -4.49 -10.01
C LEU A 59 -14.59 -5.03 -8.77
N TYR A 60 -15.31 -5.58 -7.78
CA TYR A 60 -14.74 -5.84 -6.43
C TYR A 60 -15.08 -7.21 -5.81
N GLY A 61 -15.62 -8.16 -6.58
CA GLY A 61 -15.61 -9.62 -6.31
C GLY A 61 -14.92 -10.37 -7.47
N SER A 62 -14.78 -11.71 -7.49
CA SER A 62 -15.11 -12.78 -6.53
C SER A 62 -14.13 -13.96 -6.77
N PRO A 63 -13.92 -14.97 -5.89
CA PRO A 63 -14.51 -15.23 -4.57
C PRO A 63 -13.52 -15.22 -3.37
N ASN A 64 -12.23 -14.87 -3.47
CA ASN A 64 -11.66 -13.52 -3.47
C ASN A 64 -12.35 -12.42 -2.64
N GLU A 65 -13.55 -12.63 -2.08
CA GLU A 65 -14.42 -11.58 -1.49
C GLU A 65 -14.05 -11.29 -0.03
N ARG A 66 -12.76 -11.03 0.20
CA ARG A 66 -12.22 -11.01 1.56
C ARG A 66 -12.85 -9.94 2.44
N TYR A 67 -13.16 -10.40 3.64
CA TYR A 67 -13.63 -9.66 4.82
C TYR A 67 -12.50 -8.83 5.47
N TRP A 68 -11.86 -7.95 4.69
CA TRP A 68 -10.91 -6.93 5.16
C TRP A 68 -11.42 -5.50 4.96
#